data_AF-A0A4R4V8P3-F1
#
_entry.id   AF-A0A4R4V8P3-F1
#
_cell.length_a   1.000
_cell.length_b   1.000
_cell.length_c   1.000
_cell.angle_alpha   90.00
_cell.angle_beta   90.00
_cell.angle_gamma   90.00
#
_symmetry.space_group_name_H-M   'P 1'
#
loop_
_entity.id
_entity.type
_entity.pdbx_description
1 polymer ?
#
loop_
_entity_poly.entity_id
_entity_poly.type
_entity_poly.pdbx_seq_one_letter_code
_entity_poly.pdbx_strand_id
1 'polypeptide(L)'
;MAQHPLEDFYAARAALDRAARNCASADLASLDWPPFGAALLGILRSLHNLTDELTNKLDQVDRDRLYRQALRDHPHEALDRAIRDLESMNGILASAMRHAGEYWEEAQHIHEDTRSRERE
;
A
#
# COMPACT_ATOMS: atom_id res chain seq x y z
N MET A 1 4.21 28.70 -1.19
CA MET A 1 3.04 28.27 -1.99
C MET A 1 2.70 26.87 -1.51
N ALA A 2 1.44 26.59 -1.15
CA ALA A 2 1.05 25.25 -0.74
C ALA A 2 1.14 24.31 -1.95
N GLN A 3 1.84 23.19 -1.78
CA GLN A 3 1.98 22.18 -2.82
C GLN A 3 0.61 21.56 -3.09
N HIS A 4 0.20 21.45 -4.36
CA HIS A 4 -1.12 20.94 -4.70
C HIS A 4 -1.17 19.43 -4.36
N PRO A 5 -2.18 18.91 -3.66
CA PRO A 5 -2.20 17.49 -3.23
C PRO A 5 -1.98 16.49 -4.37
N LEU A 6 -2.46 16.80 -5.59
CA LEU A 6 -2.23 15.96 -6.78
C LEU A 6 -0.76 15.80 -7.15
N GLU A 7 0.11 16.76 -6.84
CA GLU A 7 1.55 16.64 -7.11
C GLU A 7 2.15 15.50 -6.29
N ASP A 8 1.75 15.36 -5.02
CA ASP A 8 2.18 14.26 -4.16
C ASP A 8 1.65 12.91 -4.67
N PHE A 9 0.42 12.86 -5.18
CA PHE A 9 -0.12 11.66 -5.84
C PHE A 9 0.70 11.26 -7.07
N TYR A 10 1.05 12.22 -7.93
CA TYR A 10 1.86 11.93 -9.11
C TYR A 10 3.27 11.49 -8.76
N ALA A 11 3.89 12.14 -7.75
CA ALA A 11 5.19 11.76 -7.26
C ALA A 11 5.19 10.34 -6.65
N ALA A 12 4.19 10.02 -5.81
CA ALA A 12 4.02 8.70 -5.22
C ALA A 12 3.85 7.62 -6.28
N ARG A 13 3.00 7.86 -7.30
CA ARG A 13 2.82 6.92 -8.42
C ARG A 13 4.12 6.67 -9.16
N ALA A 14 4.85 7.73 -9.51
CA ALA A 14 6.12 7.61 -10.24
C ALA A 14 7.19 6.86 -9.41
N ALA A 15 7.21 7.06 -8.09
CA ALA A 15 8.10 6.35 -7.19
C ALA A 15 7.76 4.85 -7.10
N LEU A 16 6.48 4.50 -6.96
CA LEU A 16 6.01 3.11 -6.95
C LEU A 16 6.32 2.39 -8.27
N ASP A 17 6.04 3.03 -9.41
CA ASP A 17 6.34 2.48 -10.73
C ASP A 17 7.84 2.19 -10.90
N ARG A 18 8.69 3.08 -10.38
CA ARG A 18 10.14 2.90 -10.39
C ARG A 18 10.58 1.75 -9.48
N ALA A 19 10.04 1.68 -8.27
CA ALA A 19 10.33 0.61 -7.33
C ALA A 19 9.93 -0.76 -7.90
N ALA A 20 8.75 -0.86 -8.52
CA ALA A 20 8.28 -2.09 -9.17
C ALA A 20 9.22 -2.56 -10.28
N ARG A 21 9.66 -1.65 -11.16
CA ARG A 21 10.64 -1.98 -12.22
C ARG A 21 11.97 -2.45 -11.64
N ASN A 22 12.49 -1.74 -10.64
CA ASN A 22 13.77 -2.10 -10.02
C ASN A 22 13.69 -3.46 -9.33
N CYS A 23 12.58 -3.74 -8.64
CA CYS A 23 12.34 -5.03 -7.99
C CYS A 23 12.25 -6.16 -9.02
N ALA A 24 11.57 -5.95 -10.15
CA ALA A 24 11.48 -6.94 -11.22
C ALA A 24 12.83 -7.27 -11.87
N SER A 25 13.78 -6.33 -11.85
CA SER A 25 15.15 -6.52 -12.35
C SER A 25 16.16 -6.97 -11.31
N ALA A 26 15.77 -7.05 -10.03
CA ALA A 26 16.68 -7.38 -8.95
C ALA A 26 16.97 -8.89 -8.92
N ASP A 27 18.25 -9.24 -8.77
CA ASP A 27 18.64 -10.62 -8.48
C ASP A 27 18.40 -10.93 -7.00
N LEU A 28 17.45 -11.83 -6.74
CA LEU A 28 17.06 -12.29 -5.40
C LEU A 28 18.23 -12.90 -4.61
N ALA A 29 19.21 -13.50 -5.29
CA ALA A 29 20.37 -14.08 -4.61
C ALA A 29 21.33 -13.02 -4.05
N SER A 30 21.26 -11.78 -4.56
CA SER A 30 22.15 -10.68 -4.21
C SER A 30 21.54 -9.65 -3.25
N LEU A 31 20.27 -9.84 -2.90
CA LEU A 31 19.50 -8.89 -2.11
C LEU A 31 19.94 -8.88 -0.64
N ASP A 32 20.12 -7.69 -0.09
CA ASP A 32 20.23 -7.50 1.36
C ASP A 32 18.82 -7.64 1.95
N TRP A 33 18.50 -8.86 2.37
CA TRP A 33 17.16 -9.23 2.81
C TRP A 33 16.66 -8.37 3.99
N PRO A 34 17.47 -8.06 5.04
CA PRO A 34 17.11 -7.13 6.12
C PRO A 34 16.48 -5.79 5.72
N PRO A 35 17.19 -4.91 5.00
CA PRO A 35 16.63 -3.65 4.55
C PRO A 35 15.53 -3.85 3.50
N PHE A 36 15.60 -4.90 2.68
CA PHE A 36 14.56 -5.18 1.68
C PHE A 36 13.21 -5.51 2.33
N GLY A 37 13.19 -6.39 3.33
CA GLY A 37 11.98 -6.75 4.07
C GLY A 37 11.38 -5.55 4.81
N ALA A 38 12.22 -4.76 5.48
CA ALA A 38 11.78 -3.52 6.14
C ALA A 38 11.18 -2.51 5.14
N ALA A 39 11.78 -2.37 3.95
CA ALA A 39 11.25 -1.50 2.90
C ALA A 39 9.91 -2.00 2.35
N LEU A 40 9.76 -3.31 2.14
CA LEU A 40 8.50 -3.92 1.71
C LEU A 40 7.37 -3.65 2.72
N LEU A 41 7.61 -3.91 4.00
CA LEU A 41 6.64 -3.63 5.07
C LEU A 41 6.28 -2.14 5.12
N GLY A 42 7.27 -1.26 4.93
CA GLY A 42 7.07 0.18 4.83
C GLY A 42 6.12 0.57 3.69
N ILE A 43 6.34 0.02 2.48
CA ILE A 43 5.51 0.28 1.30
C ILE A 43 4.07 -0.20 1.53
N LEU A 44 3.89 -1.42 2.05
CA LEU A 44 2.56 -1.96 2.33
C LEU A 44 1.79 -1.08 3.33
N ARG A 45 2.46 -0.63 4.40
CA ARG A 45 1.87 0.30 5.38
C ARG A 45 1.49 1.64 4.76
N SER A 46 2.34 2.20 3.91
CA SER A 46 2.04 3.46 3.21
C SER A 46 0.83 3.33 2.28
N LEU A 47 0.72 2.22 1.55
CA LEU A 47 -0.44 1.94 0.69
C LEU A 47 -1.73 1.74 1.49
N HIS A 48 -1.65 1.02 2.62
CA HIS A 48 -2.79 0.82 3.52
C HIS A 48 -3.32 2.17 4.02
N ASN A 49 -2.44 3.02 4.56
CA ASN A 49 -2.83 4.35 5.04
C ASN A 49 -3.41 5.24 3.94
N LEU A 50 -2.84 5.18 2.72
CA LEU A 50 -3.38 5.94 1.59
C LEU A 50 -4.78 5.46 1.19
N THR A 51 -5.00 4.14 1.22
CA THR A 51 -6.30 3.52 0.87
C THR A 51 -7.38 3.87 1.90
N ASP A 52 -7.01 3.87 3.18
CA ASP A 52 -7.89 4.28 4.28
C ASP A 52 -8.31 5.76 4.14
N GLU A 53 -7.37 6.67 3.89
CA GLU A 53 -7.67 8.09 3.72
C GLU A 53 -8.52 8.35 2.46
N LEU A 54 -8.28 7.63 1.35
CA LEU A 54 -9.11 7.72 0.16
C LEU A 54 -10.54 7.26 0.42
N THR A 55 -10.72 6.16 1.17
CA THR A 55 -12.05 5.68 1.61
C THR A 55 -12.75 6.76 2.43
N ASN A 56 -12.08 7.30 3.45
CA ASN A 56 -12.61 8.37 4.29
C ASN A 56 -12.99 9.63 3.49
N LYS A 57 -12.19 9.99 2.47
CA LYS A 57 -12.48 11.15 1.60
C LYS A 57 -13.69 10.92 0.70
N LEU A 58 -13.86 9.72 0.18
CA LEU A 58 -15.04 9.38 -0.63
C LEU A 58 -16.30 9.24 0.23
N ASP A 59 -16.17 8.81 1.49
CA ASP A 59 -17.26 8.79 2.45
C ASP A 59 -17.74 10.18 2.87
N GLN A 60 -16.85 11.18 2.88
CA GLN A 60 -17.19 12.58 3.14
C GLN A 60 -18.00 13.22 2.00
N VAL A 61 -18.07 12.58 0.83
CA VAL A 61 -18.90 13.07 -0.26
C VAL A 61 -20.37 12.86 0.11
N ASP A 62 -21.18 13.93 0.02
CA ASP A 62 -22.61 13.91 0.34
C ASP A 62 -23.36 12.97 -0.62
N ARG A 63 -23.44 11.69 -0.21
CA ARG A 63 -24.09 10.64 -0.99
C ARG A 63 -25.55 10.96 -1.20
N ASP A 64 -26.25 11.49 -0.20
CA ASP A 64 -27.67 11.82 -0.30
C ASP A 64 -27.95 12.93 -1.32
N ARG A 65 -27.05 13.91 -1.42
CA ARG A 65 -27.12 14.93 -2.46
C ARG A 65 -26.82 14.36 -3.85
N LEU A 66 -25.85 13.45 -3.97
CA LEU A 66 -25.53 12.76 -5.21
C LEU A 66 -26.66 11.83 -5.67
N TYR A 67 -27.25 11.04 -4.79
CA TYR A 67 -28.42 10.21 -5.06
C TYR A 67 -29.59 11.08 -5.55
N ARG A 68 -29.81 12.26 -4.94
CA ARG A 68 -30.87 13.20 -5.34
C ARG A 68 -30.60 13.94 -6.65
N GLN A 69 -29.34 14.26 -6.97
CA GLN A 69 -28.97 14.95 -8.23
C GLN A 69 -28.78 13.99 -9.42
N ALA A 70 -28.54 12.70 -9.17
CA ALA A 70 -28.30 11.69 -10.20
C ALA A 70 -29.60 11.24 -10.90
N LEU A 71 -30.14 12.06 -11.80
CA LEU A 71 -31.34 11.73 -12.58
C LEU A 71 -31.07 11.00 -13.91
N ARG A 72 -29.80 10.70 -14.28
CA ARG A 72 -29.49 10.05 -15.57
C ARG A 72 -28.25 9.16 -15.62
N ASP A 73 -27.16 9.53 -14.94
CA ASP A 73 -25.84 8.88 -15.17
C ASP A 73 -25.31 8.06 -13.98
N HIS A 74 -26.16 7.82 -12.95
CA HIS A 74 -25.85 6.98 -11.79
C HIS A 74 -24.47 7.19 -11.11
N PRO A 75 -23.96 8.44 -10.92
CA PRO A 75 -22.64 8.69 -10.32
C PRO A 75 -22.49 8.16 -8.89
N HIS A 76 -23.58 8.00 -8.15
CA HIS A 76 -23.60 7.40 -6.83
C HIS A 76 -23.19 5.91 -6.86
N GLU A 77 -23.57 5.14 -7.88
CA GLU A 77 -23.21 3.73 -8.00
C GLU A 77 -21.71 3.56 -8.28
N ALA A 78 -21.13 4.47 -9.07
CA ALA A 78 -19.70 4.51 -9.33
C ALA A 78 -18.92 4.86 -8.07
N LEU A 79 -19.41 5.82 -7.27
CA LEU A 79 -18.84 6.17 -5.98
C LEU A 79 -18.92 5.00 -4.99
N ASP A 80 -20.08 4.35 -4.86
CA ASP A 80 -20.24 3.18 -3.99
C ASP A 80 -19.33 2.02 -4.42
N ARG A 81 -19.13 1.82 -5.73
CA ARG A 81 -18.19 0.81 -6.24
C ARG A 81 -16.75 1.17 -5.87
N ALA A 82 -16.34 2.42 -6.09
CA ALA A 82 -14.99 2.88 -5.74
C ALA A 82 -14.71 2.71 -4.23
N ILE A 83 -15.69 3.01 -3.37
CA ILE A 83 -15.56 2.82 -1.92
C ILE A 83 -15.40 1.34 -1.57
N ARG A 84 -16.25 0.46 -2.09
CA ARG A 84 -16.14 -0.99 -1.87
C ARG A 84 -14.80 -1.55 -2.36
N ASP A 85 -14.32 -1.10 -3.50
CA ASP A 85 -13.04 -1.54 -4.06
C ASP A 85 -11.86 -1.10 -3.16
N LEU A 86 -11.92 0.11 -2.60
CA LEU A 86 -10.92 0.61 -1.64
C LEU A 86 -10.99 -0.13 -0.31
N GLU A 87 -12.18 -0.38 0.25
CA GLU A 87 -12.35 -1.18 1.48
C GLU A 87 -11.77 -2.60 1.29
N SER A 88 -12.04 -3.23 0.14
CA SER A 88 -11.49 -4.53 -0.20
C SER A 88 -9.96 -4.49 -0.30
N MET A 89 -9.41 -3.48 -0.97
CA MET A 89 -7.97 -3.28 -1.09
C MET A 89 -7.32 -3.06 0.27
N ASN A 90 -7.96 -2.31 1.16
CA ASN A 90 -7.48 -2.06 2.52
C ASN A 90 -7.34 -3.37 3.30
N GLY A 91 -8.36 -4.24 3.23
CA GLY A 91 -8.32 -5.57 3.84
C GLY A 91 -7.20 -6.47 3.28
N ILE A 92 -6.98 -6.44 1.96
CA ILE A 92 -5.89 -7.18 1.32
C ILE A 92 -4.53 -6.66 1.80
N LEU A 93 -4.33 -5.34 1.84
CA LEU A 93 -3.09 -4.72 2.29
C LEU A 93 -2.81 -5.04 3.77
N ALA A 94 -3.82 -4.98 4.64
CA ALA A 94 -3.69 -5.35 6.03
C ALA A 94 -3.28 -6.82 6.20
N SER A 95 -3.90 -7.74 5.45
CA SER A 95 -3.51 -9.16 5.48
C SER A 95 -2.10 -9.38 4.92
N ALA A 96 -1.73 -8.67 3.86
CA ALA A 96 -0.40 -8.77 3.27
C ALA A 96 0.67 -8.25 4.24
N MET A 97 0.42 -7.15 4.94
CA MET A 97 1.30 -6.62 5.98
C MET A 97 1.50 -7.64 7.09
N ARG A 98 0.42 -8.29 7.56
CA ARG A 98 0.51 -9.31 8.62
C ARG A 98 1.39 -10.48 8.19
N HIS A 99 1.09 -11.10 7.04
CA HIS A 99 1.87 -12.24 6.56
C HIS A 99 3.32 -11.87 6.23
N ALA A 100 3.55 -10.69 5.66
CA ALA A 100 4.90 -10.19 5.42
C ALA A 100 5.65 -9.97 6.74
N GLY A 101 4.98 -9.50 7.80
CA GLY A 101 5.55 -9.33 9.13
C GLY A 101 5.93 -10.67 9.77
N GLU A 102 5.03 -11.65 9.75
CA GLU A 102 5.27 -13.01 10.25
C GLU A 102 6.46 -13.68 9.53
N TYR A 103 6.47 -13.63 8.19
CA TYR A 103 7.60 -14.13 7.40
C TYR A 103 8.90 -13.39 7.74
N TRP A 104 8.82 -12.08 7.98
CA TRP A 104 9.96 -11.24 8.25
C TRP A 104 10.61 -11.52 9.61
N GLU A 105 9.80 -11.68 10.65
CA GLU A 105 10.27 -12.08 11.98
C GLU A 105 11.04 -13.41 11.92
N GLU A 106 10.47 -14.41 11.24
CA GLU A 106 11.13 -15.71 11.04
C GLU A 106 12.44 -15.60 10.25
N ALA A 107 12.46 -14.82 9.16
CA ALA A 107 13.66 -14.62 8.36
C ALA A 107 14.78 -13.91 9.13
N GLN A 108 14.43 -12.94 9.99
CA GLN A 108 15.41 -12.26 10.84
C GLN A 108 16.01 -13.21 11.88
N HIS A 109 15.18 -14.03 12.53
CA HIS A 109 15.66 -15.02 13.50
C HIS A 109 16.68 -15.99 12.87
N ILE A 110 16.39 -16.51 11.67
CA ILE A 110 17.32 -17.38 10.94
C ILE A 110 18.65 -16.66 10.63
N HIS A 111 18.59 -15.40 10.20
CA HIS A 111 19.78 -14.61 9.85
C HIS A 111 20.66 -14.30 11.08
N GLU A 112 20.05 -13.96 12.20
CA GLU A 112 20.73 -13.70 13.47
C GLU A 112 21.38 -14.96 14.06
N ASP A 113 20.67 -16.10 14.02
CA ASP A 113 21.19 -17.40 14.45
C ASP A 113 22.37 -17.84 13.59
N THR A 114 22.27 -17.67 12.27
CA THR A 114 23.34 -18.05 11.33
C THR A 114 24.60 -17.21 11.58
N ARG A 115 24.46 -15.89 11.76
CA ARG A 115 25.59 -15.01 12.08
C ARG A 115 26.21 -15.24 13.44
N SER A 116 25.43 -15.73 14.41
CA SER A 116 25.95 -16.04 15.75
C SER A 116 26.84 -17.28 15.71
N ARG A 117 26.45 -18.30 14.93
CA ARG A 117 27.24 -19.54 14.73
C ARG A 117 28.52 -19.33 13.92
N GLU A 118 28.57 -18.36 13.02
CA GLU A 118 29.78 -18.01 12.27
C GLU A 118 30.83 -17.25 13.10
N ARG A 119 30.45 -16.78 14.31
CA ARG A 119 31.33 -16.03 15.21
C ARG A 119 31.87 -16.85 16.39
N GLU A 120 31.43 -18.09 16.56
CA GLU A 120 31.97 -19.09 17.50
C GLU A 120 33.07 -19.93 16.83
#